data_AF-A0A482Z5M3-F1
#
_entry.id   AF-A0A482Z5M3-F1
#
_cell.length_a   1.000
_cell.length_b   1.000
_cell.length_c   1.000
_cell.angle_alpha   90.00
_cell.angle_beta   90.00
_cell.angle_gamma   90.00
#
_symmetry.space_group_name_H-M   'P 1'
#
loop_
_entity.id
_entity.type
_entity.pdbx_description
1 polymer ?
#
loop_
_entity_poly.entity_id
_entity_poly.type
_entity_poly.pdbx_seq_one_letter_code
_entity_poly.pdbx_strand_id
1 'polypeptide(L)'
;YIDHQNSQSDPSEKKLYVYDKAVTDFHWWAKQKSHQNYMISVLKENSVATWIEPIGFDANNPINTGIEDYSIYENQGVRFNVLHYRDPETQKLHRFVSTLPKSINPGTIAILYYKRWTIEKAYNNSKSDLKEKKAWSSSVKSLNNQMRLTTMTYNLMRVCEEISKIQDPKLVHPSDKKYTKSLEKRQERAKNKGGFVNPLLFLERIARISSYTIRAVQNAIITGKPLADLMCALMARLVPG
;
A
#
# COMPACT_ATOMS: atom_id res chain seq x y z
N TYR A 1 20.12 2.42 2.49
CA TYR A 1 19.34 1.46 3.31
C TYR A 1 19.23 0.12 2.62
N ILE A 2 18.58 0.01 1.45
CA ILE A 2 18.45 -1.27 0.73
C ILE A 2 19.82 -1.90 0.42
N ASP A 3 20.77 -1.13 -0.12
CA ASP A 3 22.11 -1.66 -0.41
C ASP A 3 22.85 -2.19 0.84
N HIS A 4 22.56 -1.62 2.02
CA HIS A 4 23.10 -2.12 3.30
C HIS A 4 22.35 -3.39 3.76
N GLN A 5 21.07 -3.54 3.45
CA GLN A 5 20.34 -4.76 3.77
C GLN A 5 20.77 -5.92 2.87
N ASN A 6 21.16 -5.65 1.63
CA ASN A 6 21.60 -6.68 0.68
C ASN A 6 22.83 -7.46 1.17
N SER A 7 23.71 -6.83 1.96
CA SER A 7 24.87 -7.52 2.55
C SER A 7 24.52 -8.36 3.78
N GLN A 8 23.30 -8.23 4.31
CA GLN A 8 22.85 -8.87 5.55
C GLN A 8 21.67 -9.84 5.37
N SER A 9 21.01 -9.83 4.20
CA SER A 9 19.83 -10.65 3.95
C SER A 9 20.16 -12.04 3.40
N ASP A 10 19.37 -13.03 3.83
CA ASP A 10 19.35 -14.36 3.22
C ASP A 10 19.01 -14.25 1.71
N PRO A 11 19.83 -14.81 0.80
CA PRO A 11 19.58 -14.79 -0.65
C PRO A 11 18.22 -15.38 -1.09
N SER A 12 17.57 -16.17 -0.23
CA SER A 12 16.28 -16.81 -0.53
C SER A 12 15.06 -15.89 -0.34
N GLU A 13 15.19 -14.80 0.41
CA GLU A 13 14.08 -13.90 0.73
C GLU A 13 13.80 -12.93 -0.42
N LYS A 14 12.60 -13.03 -1.03
CA LYS A 14 12.16 -12.12 -2.09
C LYS A 14 11.46 -10.91 -1.50
N LYS A 15 11.83 -9.70 -1.92
CA LYS A 15 11.25 -8.45 -1.42
C LYS A 15 10.62 -7.66 -2.57
N LEU A 16 9.48 -7.04 -2.29
CA LEU A 16 8.80 -6.16 -3.23
C LEU A 16 8.71 -4.74 -2.66
N TYR A 17 9.22 -3.79 -3.42
CA TYR A 17 9.18 -2.37 -3.09
C TYR A 17 8.27 -1.64 -4.07
N VAL A 18 7.36 -0.83 -3.55
CA VAL A 18 6.43 -0.03 -4.35
C VAL A 18 6.70 1.45 -4.07
N TYR A 19 7.33 2.13 -5.02
CA TYR A 19 7.76 3.52 -4.91
C TYR A 19 6.83 4.48 -5.65
N ASP A 20 6.96 5.77 -5.37
CA ASP A 20 6.33 6.82 -6.16
C ASP A 20 7.17 7.17 -7.41
N LYS A 21 6.59 7.94 -8.34
CA LYS A 21 7.12 8.37 -9.65
C LYS A 21 8.55 8.95 -9.60
N ALA A 22 9.04 9.38 -8.44
CA ALA A 22 10.37 10.00 -8.27
C ALA A 22 11.55 9.01 -8.31
N VAL A 23 11.31 7.70 -8.14
CA VAL A 23 12.37 6.68 -8.07
C VAL A 23 12.40 5.88 -9.37
N THR A 24 13.30 6.22 -10.29
CA THR A 24 13.47 5.56 -11.60
C THR A 24 14.95 5.52 -12.02
N ASP A 25 15.80 4.93 -11.18
CA ASP A 25 17.17 4.55 -11.56
C ASP A 25 17.15 3.09 -12.01
N PHE A 26 17.10 2.87 -13.32
CA PHE A 26 16.97 1.54 -13.90
C PHE A 26 18.21 0.67 -13.65
N HIS A 27 19.41 1.24 -13.66
CA HIS A 27 20.65 0.49 -13.36
C HIS A 27 20.64 -0.01 -11.91
N TRP A 28 20.25 0.86 -10.98
CA TRP A 28 20.09 0.47 -9.59
C TRP A 28 19.02 -0.62 -9.46
N TRP A 29 17.90 -0.54 -10.18
CA TRP A 29 16.87 -1.59 -10.17
C TRP A 29 17.34 -2.93 -10.71
N ALA A 30 18.13 -2.94 -11.79
CA ALA A 30 18.72 -4.16 -12.33
C ALA A 30 19.63 -4.82 -11.28
N LYS A 31 20.46 -4.02 -10.60
CA LYS A 31 21.28 -4.49 -9.48
C LYS A 31 20.42 -5.04 -8.35
N GLN A 32 19.33 -4.38 -7.98
CA GLN A 32 18.42 -4.86 -6.92
C GLN A 32 17.75 -6.20 -7.29
N LYS A 33 17.36 -6.37 -8.56
CA LYS A 33 16.76 -7.63 -9.03
C LYS A 33 17.70 -8.82 -8.84
N SER A 34 19.02 -8.64 -9.00
CA SER A 34 20.00 -9.70 -8.73
C SER A 34 20.03 -10.16 -7.26
N HIS A 35 19.56 -9.31 -6.35
CA HIS A 35 19.40 -9.60 -4.91
C HIS A 35 17.95 -9.99 -4.55
N GLN A 36 17.13 -10.43 -5.51
CA GLN A 36 15.72 -10.77 -5.29
C GLN A 36 14.85 -9.60 -4.77
N ASN A 37 15.29 -8.36 -4.97
CA ASN A 37 14.53 -7.15 -4.67
C ASN A 37 13.82 -6.66 -5.95
N TYR A 38 12.50 -6.74 -5.94
CA TYR A 38 11.63 -6.33 -7.04
C TYR A 38 11.01 -4.96 -6.79
N MET A 39 10.75 -4.22 -7.86
CA MET A 39 10.34 -2.82 -7.82
C MET A 39 9.07 -2.63 -8.63
N ILE A 40 8.17 -1.76 -8.14
CA ILE A 40 7.03 -1.20 -8.88
C ILE A 40 7.07 0.32 -8.70
N SER A 41 6.88 1.07 -9.79
CA SER A 41 6.69 2.53 -9.76
C SER A 41 5.81 3.02 -10.91
N VAL A 42 5.67 4.33 -11.05
CA VAL A 42 5.06 4.99 -12.21
C VAL A 42 6.15 5.56 -13.11
N LEU A 43 6.04 5.30 -14.41
CA LEU A 43 6.92 5.86 -15.43
C LEU A 43 6.64 7.36 -15.59
N LYS A 44 7.71 8.16 -15.65
CA LYS A 44 7.58 9.60 -15.94
C LYS A 44 7.18 9.81 -17.41
N GLU A 45 6.36 10.84 -17.65
CA GLU A 45 5.88 11.17 -19.00
C GLU A 45 7.04 11.51 -19.96
N ASN A 46 8.09 12.14 -19.44
CA ASN A 46 9.30 12.48 -20.19
C ASN A 46 10.39 11.38 -20.13
N SER A 47 10.07 10.18 -19.65
CA SER A 47 11.04 9.09 -19.61
C SER A 47 11.30 8.56 -21.01
N VAL A 48 12.56 8.63 -21.45
CA VAL A 48 13.01 7.98 -22.69
C VAL A 48 13.13 6.48 -22.42
N ALA A 49 12.35 5.65 -23.11
CA ALA A 49 12.49 4.20 -23.03
C ALA A 49 12.02 3.60 -24.37
N THR A 50 12.79 2.67 -24.89
CA THR A 50 12.52 2.02 -26.18
C THR A 50 11.65 0.80 -25.94
N TRP A 51 10.54 0.69 -26.67
CA TRP A 51 9.71 -0.52 -26.65
C TRP A 51 10.48 -1.68 -27.32
N ILE A 52 10.43 -2.87 -26.73
CA ILE A 52 11.18 -4.05 -27.20
C ILE A 52 10.24 -5.15 -27.72
N GLU A 53 9.38 -5.67 -26.85
CA GLU A 53 8.47 -6.76 -27.18
C GLU A 53 7.24 -6.75 -26.28
N PRO A 54 6.09 -7.28 -26.74
CA PRO A 54 4.92 -7.43 -25.90
C PRO A 54 5.08 -8.62 -24.93
N ILE A 55 4.39 -8.55 -23.78
CA ILE A 55 4.23 -9.64 -22.83
C ILE A 55 2.77 -10.09 -22.89
N GLY A 56 2.54 -11.34 -23.27
CA GLY A 56 1.20 -11.91 -23.28
C GLY A 56 0.58 -11.95 -21.88
N PHE A 57 -0.70 -11.59 -21.77
CA PHE A 57 -1.51 -11.72 -20.57
C PHE A 57 -2.95 -12.07 -20.94
N ASP A 58 -3.66 -12.72 -20.03
CA ASP A 58 -5.08 -13.03 -20.21
C ASP A 58 -5.94 -11.78 -19.95
N ALA A 59 -6.45 -11.18 -21.01
CA ALA A 59 -7.32 -10.00 -20.94
C ALA A 59 -8.70 -10.31 -20.34
N ASN A 60 -9.14 -11.57 -20.34
CA ASN A 60 -10.41 -11.99 -19.75
C ASN A 60 -10.30 -12.22 -18.25
N ASN A 61 -9.08 -12.30 -17.70
CA ASN A 61 -8.88 -12.44 -16.28
C ASN A 61 -9.36 -11.18 -15.55
N PRO A 62 -10.30 -11.26 -14.60
CA PRO A 62 -10.81 -10.09 -13.87
C PRO A 62 -9.74 -9.26 -13.17
N ILE A 63 -8.60 -9.86 -12.79
CA ILE A 63 -7.50 -9.12 -12.16
C ILE A 63 -6.89 -8.08 -13.12
N ASN A 64 -6.91 -8.34 -14.43
CA ASN A 64 -6.35 -7.49 -15.48
C ASN A 64 -7.36 -6.42 -15.96
N THR A 65 -8.45 -6.19 -15.22
CA THR A 65 -9.39 -5.11 -15.47
C THR A 65 -8.67 -3.77 -15.61
N GLY A 66 -8.83 -3.11 -16.76
CA GLY A 66 -8.21 -1.81 -17.08
C GLY A 66 -6.81 -1.90 -17.67
N ILE A 67 -6.24 -3.10 -17.86
CA ILE A 67 -4.95 -3.27 -18.54
C ILE A 67 -5.16 -3.18 -20.06
N GLU A 68 -4.46 -2.25 -20.71
CA GLU A 68 -4.50 -2.03 -22.16
C GLU A 68 -3.29 -2.63 -22.88
N ASP A 69 -2.13 -2.62 -22.22
CA ASP A 69 -0.87 -3.15 -22.76
C ASP A 69 0.03 -3.65 -21.64
N TYR A 70 0.85 -4.65 -21.96
CA TYR A 70 1.94 -5.09 -21.11
C TYR A 70 3.13 -5.48 -21.99
N SER A 71 4.25 -4.79 -21.82
CA SER A 71 5.40 -4.89 -22.74
C SER A 71 6.72 -4.75 -21.99
N ILE A 72 7.81 -5.17 -22.61
CA ILE A 72 9.17 -4.87 -22.16
C ILE A 72 9.65 -3.60 -22.84
N TYR A 73 10.27 -2.75 -22.04
CA TYR A 73 11.00 -1.58 -22.50
C TYR A 73 12.46 -1.68 -22.07
N GLU A 74 13.31 -0.94 -22.78
CA GLU A 74 14.73 -0.82 -22.49
C GLU A 74 15.12 0.66 -22.35
N ASN A 75 15.97 0.94 -21.38
CA ASN A 75 16.67 2.22 -21.26
C ASN A 75 18.12 1.92 -20.88
N GLN A 76 19.07 2.41 -21.69
CA GLN A 76 20.51 2.27 -21.46
C GLN A 76 20.93 0.81 -21.19
N GLY A 77 20.38 -0.14 -21.97
CA GLY A 77 20.67 -1.57 -21.82
C GLY A 77 19.97 -2.26 -20.66
N VAL A 78 19.19 -1.54 -19.85
CA VAL A 78 18.38 -2.13 -18.77
C VAL A 78 16.96 -2.38 -19.26
N ARG A 79 16.53 -3.64 -19.19
CA ARG A 79 15.17 -4.06 -19.52
C ARG A 79 14.26 -4.11 -18.30
N PHE A 80 13.04 -3.62 -18.47
CA PHE A 80 11.98 -3.62 -17.46
C PHE A 80 10.61 -3.76 -18.09
N ASN A 81 9.63 -4.19 -17.33
CA ASN A 81 8.27 -4.33 -17.83
C ASN A 81 7.52 -3.02 -17.62
N VAL A 82 6.72 -2.62 -18.60
CA VAL A 82 5.80 -1.50 -18.51
C VAL A 82 4.41 -2.01 -18.82
N LEU A 83 3.44 -1.64 -17.99
CA LEU A 83 2.02 -1.88 -18.28
C LEU A 83 1.28 -0.55 -18.39
N HIS A 84 0.35 -0.51 -19.34
CA HIS A 84 -0.58 0.58 -19.53
C HIS A 84 -1.90 0.20 -18.85
N TYR A 85 -2.28 0.97 -17.85
CA TYR A 85 -3.50 0.80 -17.10
C TYR A 85 -4.39 2.02 -17.31
N ARG A 86 -5.59 1.83 -17.83
CA ARG A 86 -6.64 2.84 -17.84
C ARG A 86 -7.58 2.58 -16.67
N ASP A 87 -7.69 3.57 -15.79
CA ASP A 87 -8.65 3.51 -14.69
C ASP A 87 -10.08 3.46 -15.24
N PRO A 88 -10.84 2.38 -15.00
CA PRO A 88 -12.21 2.25 -15.53
C PRO A 88 -13.17 3.29 -14.95
N GLU A 89 -12.83 3.93 -13.82
CA GLU A 89 -13.65 4.97 -13.21
C GLU A 89 -13.38 6.34 -13.84
N THR A 90 -12.09 6.69 -14.01
CA THR A 90 -11.68 8.05 -14.40
C THR A 90 -11.19 8.17 -15.84
N GLN A 91 -11.01 7.05 -16.54
CA GLN A 91 -10.41 6.95 -17.88
C GLN A 91 -8.97 7.45 -17.98
N LYS A 92 -8.34 7.75 -16.85
CA LYS A 92 -6.95 8.22 -16.78
C LYS A 92 -5.99 7.07 -17.09
N LEU A 93 -5.09 7.32 -18.03
CA LEU A 93 -4.02 6.39 -18.37
C LEU A 93 -2.85 6.53 -17.38
N HIS A 94 -2.44 5.40 -16.83
CA HIS A 94 -1.29 5.24 -15.97
C HIS A 94 -0.30 4.27 -16.62
N ARG A 95 0.98 4.62 -16.60
CA ARG A 95 2.07 3.77 -17.09
C ARG A 95 2.87 3.29 -15.90
N PHE A 96 2.66 2.04 -15.48
CA PHE A 96 3.40 1.47 -14.36
C PHE A 96 4.62 0.72 -14.87
N VAL A 97 5.72 0.83 -14.15
CA VAL A 97 6.98 0.15 -14.45
C VAL A 97 7.29 -0.85 -13.36
N SER A 98 7.82 -2.03 -13.74
CA SER A 98 8.07 -3.12 -12.82
C SER A 98 9.28 -3.96 -13.22
N THR A 99 10.00 -4.48 -12.22
CA THR A 99 11.06 -5.50 -12.41
C THR A 99 10.59 -6.93 -12.11
N LEU A 100 9.32 -7.10 -11.74
CA LEU A 100 8.74 -8.42 -11.46
C LEU A 100 8.84 -9.36 -12.66
N PRO A 101 8.90 -10.69 -12.43
CA PRO A 101 8.85 -11.67 -13.50
C PRO A 101 7.59 -11.54 -14.36
N LYS A 102 7.70 -11.89 -15.66
CA LYS A 102 6.57 -11.86 -16.61
C LYS A 102 5.39 -12.75 -16.20
N SER A 103 5.62 -13.73 -15.33
CA SER A 103 4.60 -14.63 -14.79
C SER A 103 3.62 -13.96 -13.82
N ILE A 104 3.89 -12.73 -13.36
CA ILE A 104 2.98 -11.97 -12.51
C ILE A 104 1.97 -11.22 -13.37
N ASN A 105 0.69 -11.34 -13.03
CA ASN A 105 -0.39 -10.64 -13.73
C ASN A 105 -0.19 -9.11 -13.68
N PRO A 106 -0.30 -8.41 -14.82
CA PRO A 106 -0.11 -6.96 -14.86
C PRO A 106 -1.15 -6.22 -14.01
N GLY A 107 -2.37 -6.76 -13.89
CA GLY A 107 -3.40 -6.28 -12.98
C GLY A 107 -2.98 -6.25 -11.50
N THR A 108 -2.21 -7.26 -11.05
CA THR A 108 -1.64 -7.30 -9.70
C THR A 108 -0.65 -6.15 -9.49
N ILE A 109 0.18 -5.87 -10.50
CA ILE A 109 1.15 -4.77 -10.43
C ILE A 109 0.43 -3.42 -10.30
N ALA A 110 -0.61 -3.20 -11.13
CA ALA A 110 -1.42 -1.99 -11.09
C ALA A 110 -2.07 -1.80 -9.70
N ILE A 111 -2.77 -2.81 -9.17
CA ILE A 111 -3.46 -2.67 -7.88
C ILE A 111 -2.49 -2.50 -6.71
N LEU A 112 -1.32 -3.14 -6.72
CA LEU A 112 -0.32 -2.93 -5.68
C LEU A 112 0.16 -1.47 -5.66
N TYR A 113 0.36 -0.85 -6.82
CA TYR A 113 0.66 0.58 -6.89
C TYR A 113 -0.50 1.45 -6.37
N TYR A 114 -1.74 1.14 -6.74
CA TYR A 114 -2.90 1.87 -6.19
C TYR A 114 -2.98 1.74 -4.66
N LYS A 115 -2.78 0.55 -4.11
CA LYS A 115 -2.79 0.33 -2.66
C LYS A 115 -1.63 1.03 -1.97
N ARG A 116 -0.49 1.27 -2.65
CA ARG A 116 0.59 2.11 -2.11
C ARG A 116 0.11 3.52 -1.77
N TRP A 117 -0.84 4.14 -2.49
CA TRP A 117 -1.41 5.44 -2.08
C TRP A 117 -2.05 5.39 -0.68
N THR A 118 -2.52 4.23 -0.24
CA THR A 118 -3.12 4.11 1.10
C THR A 118 -2.10 4.22 2.23
N ILE A 119 -0.80 4.09 1.97
CA ILE A 119 0.26 4.26 2.98
C ILE A 119 0.25 5.66 3.61
N GLU A 120 -0.22 6.67 2.89
CA GLU A 120 -0.38 8.04 3.43
C GLU A 120 -1.32 8.07 4.64
N LYS A 121 -2.27 7.13 4.72
CA LYS A 121 -3.15 6.99 5.89
C LYS A 121 -2.37 6.56 7.13
N ALA A 122 -1.34 5.72 7.00
CA ALA A 122 -0.43 5.39 8.09
C ALA A 122 0.39 6.62 8.54
N TYR A 123 0.93 7.39 7.60
CA TYR A 123 1.66 8.62 7.93
C TYR A 123 0.80 9.69 8.60
N ASN A 124 -0.50 9.72 8.33
CA ASN A 124 -1.42 10.59 9.07
C ASN A 124 -1.52 10.19 10.54
N ASN A 125 -1.50 8.89 10.87
CA ASN A 125 -1.48 8.46 12.26
C ASN A 125 -0.20 8.90 12.97
N SER A 126 0.99 8.73 12.36
CA SER A 126 2.24 9.15 13.00
C SER A 126 2.32 10.67 13.15
N LYS A 127 2.13 11.43 12.06
CA LYS A 127 2.29 12.89 12.04
C LYS A 127 1.23 13.62 12.86
N SER A 128 -0.03 13.23 12.74
CA SER A 128 -1.16 13.98 13.29
C SER A 128 -1.67 13.42 14.60
N ASP A 129 -1.84 12.09 14.71
CA ASP A 129 -2.45 11.48 15.90
C ASP A 129 -1.41 11.27 17.00
N LEU A 130 -0.25 10.69 16.65
CA LEU A 130 0.86 10.44 17.56
C LEU A 130 1.80 11.65 17.73
N LYS A 131 1.48 12.77 17.06
CA LYS A 131 2.19 14.05 17.18
C LYS A 131 3.70 13.95 16.92
N GLU A 132 4.12 13.14 15.95
CA GLU A 132 5.52 12.98 15.56
C GLU A 132 6.24 14.33 15.34
N LYS A 133 5.54 15.33 14.80
CA LYS A 133 6.09 16.67 14.53
C LYS A 133 6.30 17.53 15.78
N LYS A 134 5.80 17.12 16.96
CA LYS A 134 6.01 17.84 18.23
C LYS A 134 7.21 17.22 18.94
N ALA A 135 8.39 17.78 18.68
CA ALA A 135 9.63 17.31 19.27
C ALA A 135 9.56 17.32 20.80
N TRP A 136 9.95 16.22 21.45
CA TRP A 136 10.09 16.15 22.91
C TRP A 136 11.30 16.94 23.41
N SER A 137 12.32 17.09 22.56
CA SER A 137 13.55 17.85 22.82
C SER A 137 14.26 18.15 21.48
N SER A 138 15.17 19.12 21.47
CA SER A 138 16.04 19.43 20.33
C SER A 138 17.20 18.43 20.13
N SER A 139 17.48 17.57 21.12
CA SER A 139 18.56 16.58 21.02
C SER A 139 18.26 15.48 20.01
N VAL A 140 19.22 15.19 19.12
CA VAL A 140 19.13 14.09 18.13
C VAL A 140 18.83 12.74 18.79
N LYS A 141 19.40 12.46 19.96
CA LYS A 141 19.12 11.22 20.71
C LYS A 141 17.65 11.15 21.14
N SER A 142 17.10 12.25 21.63
CA SER A 142 15.69 12.34 22.03
C SER A 142 14.77 12.19 20.83
N LEU A 143 15.10 12.83 19.69
CA LEU A 143 14.33 12.71 18.46
C LEU A 143 14.33 11.27 17.93
N ASN A 144 15.49 10.60 17.94
CA ASN A 144 15.59 9.18 17.56
C ASN A 144 14.73 8.28 18.47
N ASN A 145 14.74 8.52 19.78
CA ASN A 145 13.92 7.76 20.72
C ASN A 145 12.42 8.01 20.50
N GLN A 146 12.03 9.27 20.29
CA GLN A 146 10.66 9.65 19.95
C GLN A 146 10.19 8.89 18.70
N MET A 147 10.97 8.92 17.61
CA MET A 147 10.61 8.23 16.36
C MET A 147 10.44 6.72 16.58
N ARG A 148 11.38 6.06 17.27
CA ARG A 148 11.31 4.62 17.55
C ARG A 148 10.07 4.27 18.37
N LEU A 149 9.79 5.01 19.44
CA LEU A 149 8.62 4.80 20.30
C LEU A 149 7.31 5.07 19.56
N THR A 150 7.25 6.12 18.73
CA THR A 150 6.11 6.39 17.86
C THR A 150 5.85 5.21 16.90
N THR A 151 6.89 4.67 16.26
CA THR A 151 6.76 3.51 15.36
C THR A 151 6.30 2.26 16.10
N MET A 152 6.91 1.95 17.26
CA MET A 152 6.50 0.81 18.09
C MET A 152 5.03 0.93 18.53
N THR A 153 4.63 2.12 18.98
CA THR A 153 3.25 2.40 19.40
C THR A 153 2.28 2.22 18.24
N TYR A 154 2.60 2.75 17.06
CA TYR A 154 1.78 2.56 15.85
C TYR A 154 1.61 1.08 15.50
N ASN A 155 2.70 0.31 15.49
CA ASN A 155 2.67 -1.11 15.13
C ASN A 155 1.83 -1.93 16.12
N LEU A 156 2.00 -1.69 17.43
CA LEU A 156 1.21 -2.38 18.46
C LEU A 156 -0.29 -2.06 18.36
N MET A 157 -0.64 -0.79 18.18
CA MET A 157 -2.04 -0.39 17.98
C MET A 157 -2.62 -0.99 16.70
N ARG A 158 -1.83 -1.06 15.61
CA ARG A 158 -2.24 -1.70 14.36
C ARG A 158 -2.54 -3.17 14.59
N VAL A 159 -1.65 -3.90 15.27
CA VAL A 159 -1.85 -5.32 15.59
C VAL A 159 -3.14 -5.51 16.39
N CYS A 160 -3.39 -4.69 17.43
CA CYS A 160 -4.63 -4.77 18.20
C CYS A 160 -5.87 -4.51 17.32
N GLU A 161 -5.83 -3.51 16.44
CA GLU A 161 -6.93 -3.18 15.54
C GLU A 161 -7.20 -4.33 14.56
N GLU A 162 -6.19 -4.84 13.86
CA GLU A 162 -6.39 -5.92 12.88
C GLU A 162 -6.79 -7.25 13.55
N ILE A 163 -6.19 -7.60 14.71
CA ILE A 163 -6.62 -8.79 15.47
C ILE A 163 -8.07 -8.64 15.92
N SER A 164 -8.52 -7.45 16.30
CA SER A 164 -9.93 -7.25 16.70
C SER A 164 -10.89 -7.49 15.54
N LYS A 165 -10.53 -7.09 14.32
CA LYS A 165 -11.38 -7.23 13.13
C LYS A 165 -11.61 -8.67 12.71
N ILE A 166 -10.64 -9.56 12.92
CA ILE A 166 -10.74 -10.95 12.46
C ILE A 166 -11.49 -11.87 13.42
N GLN A 167 -11.97 -11.37 14.57
CA GLN A 167 -12.62 -12.19 15.60
C GLN A 167 -14.01 -12.67 15.20
N ASP A 168 -14.77 -11.84 14.49
CA ASP A 168 -16.10 -12.20 13.99
C ASP A 168 -16.23 -11.81 12.51
N PRO A 169 -16.23 -12.78 11.57
CA PRO A 169 -16.38 -12.52 10.14
C PRO A 169 -17.68 -11.81 9.74
N LYS A 170 -18.72 -11.80 10.58
CA LYS A 170 -20.00 -11.12 10.32
C LYS A 170 -19.94 -9.62 10.65
N LEU A 171 -18.93 -9.21 11.41
CA LEU A 171 -18.76 -7.84 11.85
C LEU A 171 -17.58 -7.21 11.09
N VAL A 172 -17.71 -5.92 10.83
CA VAL A 172 -16.71 -5.12 10.13
C VAL A 172 -16.37 -3.89 10.95
N HIS A 173 -15.16 -3.38 10.78
CA HIS A 173 -14.78 -2.14 11.41
C HIS A 173 -15.56 -0.96 10.80
N PRO A 174 -16.07 0.00 11.58
CA PRO A 174 -16.85 1.12 11.06
C PRO A 174 -16.13 1.95 9.98
N SER A 175 -14.79 2.06 10.04
CA SER A 175 -14.02 2.74 8.99
C SER A 175 -14.07 2.03 7.65
N ASP A 176 -14.15 0.70 7.68
CA ASP A 176 -14.11 -0.15 6.50
C ASP A 176 -15.50 -0.17 5.87
N LYS A 177 -16.56 -0.28 6.69
CA LYS A 177 -17.94 -0.03 6.25
C LYS A 177 -18.12 1.35 5.60
N LYS A 178 -17.55 2.41 6.20
CA LYS A 178 -17.57 3.77 5.62
C LYS A 178 -16.84 3.84 4.29
N TYR A 179 -15.71 3.14 4.16
CA TYR A 179 -14.94 3.10 2.92
C TYR A 179 -15.71 2.37 1.82
N THR A 180 -16.28 1.20 2.10
CA THR A 180 -17.12 0.44 1.16
C THR A 180 -18.29 1.27 0.66
N LYS A 181 -19.04 1.94 1.56
CA LYS A 181 -20.09 2.87 1.17
C LYS A 181 -19.61 4.02 0.28
N SER A 182 -18.37 4.49 0.49
CA SER A 182 -17.78 5.51 -0.38
C SER A 182 -17.42 4.95 -1.76
N LEU A 183 -17.03 3.68 -1.87
CA LEU A 183 -16.79 3.00 -3.14
C LEU A 183 -18.10 2.73 -3.88
N GLU A 184 -19.16 2.32 -3.19
CA GLU A 184 -20.50 2.13 -3.77
C GLU A 184 -21.01 3.44 -4.40
N LYS A 185 -20.91 4.56 -3.68
CA LYS A 185 -21.24 5.90 -4.23
C LYS A 185 -20.37 6.32 -5.41
N ARG A 186 -19.11 5.87 -5.45
CA ARG A 186 -18.24 6.08 -6.62
C ARG A 186 -18.70 5.20 -7.79
N GLN A 187 -19.06 3.96 -7.51
CA GLN A 187 -19.57 3.00 -8.49
C GLN A 187 -20.86 3.50 -9.16
N GLU A 188 -21.81 4.03 -8.41
CA GLU A 188 -23.03 4.65 -8.95
C GLU A 188 -22.69 5.83 -9.88
N ARG A 189 -21.83 6.75 -9.43
CA ARG A 189 -21.41 7.90 -10.24
C ARG A 189 -20.64 7.50 -11.49
N ALA A 190 -19.81 6.47 -11.40
CA ALA A 190 -19.06 5.93 -12.52
C ALA A 190 -20.00 5.29 -13.55
N LYS A 191 -20.98 4.50 -13.12
CA LYS A 191 -22.00 3.90 -13.99
C LYS A 191 -22.76 4.94 -14.79
N ASN A 192 -23.15 6.05 -14.15
CA ASN A 192 -23.82 7.16 -14.83
C ASN A 192 -22.97 7.82 -15.93
N LYS A 193 -21.65 7.60 -15.93
CA LYS A 193 -20.70 8.09 -16.93
C LYS A 193 -20.20 6.98 -17.86
N GLY A 194 -20.80 5.79 -17.83
CA GLY A 194 -20.37 4.63 -18.63
C GLY A 194 -19.11 3.92 -18.11
N GLY A 195 -18.63 4.23 -16.91
CA GLY A 195 -17.47 3.60 -16.27
C GLY A 195 -17.85 2.77 -15.04
N PHE A 196 -16.84 2.26 -14.33
CA PHE A 196 -17.03 1.54 -13.07
C PHE A 196 -15.79 1.61 -12.19
N VAL A 197 -15.97 1.39 -10.89
CA VAL A 197 -14.86 1.31 -9.93
C VAL A 197 -14.19 -0.05 -10.11
N ASN A 198 -12.87 -0.06 -10.27
CA ASN A 198 -12.13 -1.31 -10.38
C ASN A 198 -12.43 -2.23 -9.16
N PRO A 199 -12.92 -3.46 -9.36
CA PRO A 199 -13.35 -4.35 -8.27
C PRO A 199 -12.27 -4.62 -7.22
N LEU A 200 -11.00 -4.59 -7.61
CA LEU A 200 -9.89 -4.84 -6.68
C LEU A 200 -9.72 -3.72 -5.63
N LEU A 201 -10.34 -2.56 -5.82
CA LEU A 201 -10.37 -1.51 -4.80
C LEU A 201 -11.18 -1.90 -3.57
N PHE A 202 -12.14 -2.83 -3.70
CA PHE A 202 -12.93 -3.36 -2.59
C PHE A 202 -12.17 -4.36 -1.72
N LEU A 203 -11.01 -4.84 -2.17
CA LEU A 203 -10.12 -5.68 -1.35
C LEU A 203 -9.54 -4.90 -0.18
N GLU A 204 -8.95 -5.64 0.77
CA GLU A 204 -8.27 -5.10 1.94
C GLU A 204 -7.27 -3.99 1.61
N ARG A 205 -7.06 -3.09 2.59
CA ARG A 205 -6.19 -1.92 2.43
C ARG A 205 -5.55 -1.51 3.75
N ILE A 206 -4.48 -0.73 3.65
CA ILE A 206 -3.95 -0.03 4.82
C ILE A 206 -4.92 1.10 5.19
N ALA A 207 -5.66 0.90 6.29
CA ALA A 207 -6.55 1.92 6.84
C ALA A 207 -5.78 2.89 7.75
N ARG A 208 -6.39 4.04 8.06
CA ARG A 208 -5.92 4.87 9.17
C ARG A 208 -6.42 4.20 10.46
N ILE A 209 -5.56 4.04 11.47
CA ILE A 209 -6.00 3.62 12.81
C ILE A 209 -7.05 4.59 13.31
N SER A 210 -8.18 4.06 13.80
CA SER A 210 -9.30 4.90 14.19
C SER A 210 -8.99 5.73 15.43
N SER A 211 -9.58 6.92 15.52
CA SER A 211 -9.47 7.75 16.74
C SER A 211 -10.11 7.08 17.96
N TYR A 212 -11.00 6.11 17.76
CA TYR A 212 -11.50 5.29 18.86
C TYR A 212 -10.41 4.34 19.37
N THR A 213 -9.80 3.57 18.47
CA THR A 213 -8.71 2.63 18.80
C THR A 213 -7.59 3.33 19.57
N ILE A 214 -7.15 4.50 19.07
CA ILE A 214 -6.10 5.30 19.73
C ILE A 214 -6.51 5.68 21.16
N ARG A 215 -7.74 6.20 21.35
CA ARG A 215 -8.24 6.57 22.68
C ARG A 215 -8.44 5.38 23.60
N ALA A 216 -8.88 4.24 23.06
CA ALA A 216 -9.04 3.01 23.84
C ALA A 216 -7.69 2.51 24.37
N VAL A 217 -6.66 2.52 23.53
CA VAL A 217 -5.28 2.17 23.91
C VAL A 217 -4.74 3.17 24.94
N GLN A 218 -4.91 4.47 24.71
CA GLN A 218 -4.48 5.51 25.67
C GLN A 218 -5.15 5.33 27.04
N ASN A 219 -6.47 5.13 27.05
CA ASN A 219 -7.22 4.89 28.28
C ASN A 219 -6.74 3.62 28.98
N ALA A 220 -6.51 2.53 28.24
CA ALA A 220 -6.01 1.29 28.81
C ALA A 220 -4.65 1.47 29.50
N ILE A 221 -3.73 2.24 28.89
CA ILE A 221 -2.43 2.57 29.50
C ILE A 221 -2.61 3.41 30.76
N ILE A 222 -3.41 4.49 30.69
CA ILE A 222 -3.61 5.42 31.81
C ILE A 222 -4.25 4.74 33.01
N THR A 223 -5.21 3.83 32.78
CA THR A 223 -5.96 3.16 33.85
C THR A 223 -5.40 1.78 34.20
N GLY A 224 -4.27 1.36 33.61
CA GLY A 224 -3.69 0.02 33.83
C GLY A 224 -4.61 -1.12 33.40
N LYS A 225 -5.45 -0.91 32.38
CA LYS A 225 -6.43 -1.90 31.92
C LYS A 225 -5.71 -3.10 31.26
N PRO A 226 -6.09 -4.35 31.55
CA PRO A 226 -5.57 -5.53 30.87
C PRO A 226 -5.78 -5.49 29.35
N LEU A 227 -4.86 -6.13 28.61
CA LEU A 227 -4.96 -6.25 27.15
C LEU A 227 -6.25 -6.95 26.72
N ALA A 228 -6.70 -7.97 27.46
CA ALA A 228 -7.94 -8.69 27.18
C ALA A 228 -9.14 -7.72 27.15
N ASP A 229 -9.25 -6.83 28.13
CA ASP A 229 -10.37 -5.89 28.19
C ASP A 229 -10.25 -4.76 27.16
N LEU A 230 -9.04 -4.40 26.72
CA LEU A 230 -8.85 -3.51 25.58
C LEU A 230 -9.40 -4.19 24.32
N MET A 231 -9.03 -5.45 24.07
CA MET A 231 -9.52 -6.21 22.92
C MET A 231 -11.05 -6.35 22.95
N CYS A 232 -11.65 -6.66 24.10
CA CYS A 232 -13.11 -6.66 24.27
C CYS A 232 -13.75 -5.32 23.90
N ALA A 233 -13.14 -4.21 24.30
CA ALA A 233 -13.64 -2.87 23.95
C ALA A 233 -13.54 -2.57 22.45
N LEU A 234 -12.46 -3.02 21.78
CA LEU A 234 -12.31 -2.87 20.33
C LEU A 234 -13.34 -3.71 19.56
N MET A 235 -13.54 -4.97 19.95
CA MET A 235 -14.54 -5.87 19.34
C MET A 235 -15.96 -5.33 19.48
N ALA A 236 -16.31 -4.78 20.65
CA ALA A 236 -17.62 -4.20 20.90
C ALA A 236 -17.96 -2.98 20.02
N ARG A 237 -16.99 -2.43 19.26
CA ARG A 237 -17.20 -1.36 18.29
C ARG A 237 -17.39 -1.83 16.86
N LEU A 238 -17.17 -3.10 16.58
CA LEU A 238 -17.47 -3.63 15.26
C LEU A 238 -18.98 -3.58 15.01
N VAL A 239 -19.36 -3.42 13.76
CA VAL A 239 -20.75 -3.29 13.32
C VAL A 239 -21.07 -4.39 12.32
N PRO A 240 -22.33 -4.79 12.14
CA PRO A 240 -22.70 -5.70 11.07
C PRO A 240 -22.17 -5.20 9.72
N GLY A 241 -21.76 -6.14 8.85
CA GLY A 241 -21.40 -5.89 7.45
C GLY A 241 -22.27 -4.85 6.77
#